data_AF-A0AAV9EA23-F1
#
_entry.id   AF-A0AAV9EA23-F1
#
_cell.length_a   1.000
_cell.length_b   1.000
_cell.length_c   1.000
_cell.angle_alpha   90.00
_cell.angle_beta   90.00
_cell.angle_gamma   90.00
#
_symmetry.space_group_name_H-M   'P 1'
#
loop_
_entity.id
_entity.type
_entity.pdbx_description
1 polymer ?
#
loop_
_entity_poly.entity_id
_entity_poly.type
_entity_poly.pdbx_seq_one_letter_code
_entity_poly.pdbx_strand_id
1 'polypeptide(L)' 'MEEKRRFAVLLCADDSEYMKETYGGYFGVFLDLLAEEGELWDLYRVADSDFPADGRLSLCDGFVVTDSCNDAHGDDD' A
#
# COMPACT_ATOMS: atom_id res chain seq x y z
N MET A 1 7.87 25.39 -8.61
CA MET A 1 8.23 24.29 -7.69
C MET A 1 7.30 23.17 -8.09
N GLU A 2 7.80 22.08 -8.66
CA GLU A 2 6.95 20.92 -8.94
C GLU A 2 6.45 20.38 -7.60
N GLU A 3 5.12 20.40 -7.42
CA GLU A 3 4.49 19.78 -6.27
C GLU A 3 4.73 18.27 -6.40
N LYS A 4 5.51 17.71 -5.46
CA LYS A 4 5.78 16.27 -5.44
C LYS A 4 4.45 15.56 -5.23
N ARG A 5 4.03 14.76 -6.24
CA ARG A 5 2.84 13.94 -6.11
C ARG A 5 3.03 12.90 -5.03
N ARG A 6 1.94 12.63 -4.30
CA ARG A 6 1.96 11.72 -3.16
C ARG A 6 0.96 10.60 -3.36
N PHE A 7 1.39 9.37 -3.10
CA PHE A 7 0.59 8.17 -3.25
C PHE A 7 0.65 7.32 -1.99
N ALA A 8 -0.36 6.48 -1.80
CA ALA A 8 -0.43 5.56 -0.67
C ALA A 8 -0.77 4.15 -1.13
N VAL A 9 -0.18 3.14 -0.48
CA VAL A 9 -0.57 1.73 -0.62
C VAL A 9 -1.20 1.27 0.69
N LEU A 10 -2.46 0.86 0.63
CA LEU A 10 -3.18 0.23 1.72
C LEU A 10 -3.07 -1.28 1.54
N LEU A 11 -2.15 -1.90 2.28
CA LEU A 11 -1.77 -3.30 2.13
C LEU A 11 -2.55 -4.18 3.11
N CYS A 12 -3.43 -5.01 2.57
CA CYS A 12 -4.26 -5.98 3.31
C CYS A 12 -3.63 -7.36 3.46
N ALA A 13 -2.38 -7.57 3.03
CA ALA A 13 -1.71 -8.85 3.06
C ALA A 13 -0.38 -8.77 3.81
N ASP A 14 0.00 -9.87 4.48
CA ASP A 14 1.33 -10.00 5.05
C ASP A 14 2.36 -10.40 3.98
N ASP A 15 3.57 -9.91 4.14
CA ASP A 15 4.66 -10.22 3.24
C ASP A 15 5.22 -11.61 3.57
N SER A 16 5.13 -12.56 2.64
CA SER A 16 5.83 -13.84 2.79
C SER A 16 7.34 -13.64 2.77
N GLU A 17 8.11 -14.54 3.40
CA GLU A 17 9.59 -14.45 3.38
C GLU A 17 10.13 -14.36 1.94
N TYR A 18 9.59 -15.16 1.03
CA TYR A 18 9.93 -15.11 -0.39
C TYR A 18 9.68 -13.72 -1.02
N MET A 19 8.54 -13.09 -0.72
CA MET A 19 8.22 -11.75 -1.25
C MET A 19 9.17 -10.69 -0.70
N LYS A 20 9.52 -10.77 0.60
CA LYS A 20 10.50 -9.86 1.23
C LYS A 20 11.86 -9.99 0.56
N GLU A 21 12.36 -11.21 0.36
CA GLU A 21 13.69 -11.44 -0.20
C GLU A 21 13.77 -11.14 -1.70
N THR A 22 12.72 -11.45 -2.47
CA THR A 22 12.75 -11.32 -3.93
C THR A 22 12.40 -9.91 -4.40
N TYR A 23 11.45 -9.26 -3.74
CA TYR A 23 10.86 -7.99 -4.21
C TYR A 23 10.89 -6.87 -3.18
N GLY A 24 11.44 -7.09 -1.99
CA GLY A 24 11.31 -6.14 -0.87
C GLY A 24 9.89 -6.11 -0.28
N GLY A 25 9.10 -7.16 -0.52
CA GLY A 25 7.69 -7.25 -0.16
C GLY A 25 6.76 -6.75 -1.27
N TYR A 26 5.45 -6.86 -1.05
CA TYR A 26 4.42 -6.38 -1.96
C TYR A 26 4.54 -4.89 -2.22
N PHE A 27 4.95 -4.11 -1.22
CA PHE A 27 5.19 -2.68 -1.42
C PHE A 27 6.25 -2.41 -2.49
N GLY A 28 7.34 -3.19 -2.51
CA GLY A 28 8.37 -3.06 -3.53
C GLY A 28 7.86 -3.39 -4.94
N VAL A 29 6.94 -4.35 -5.07
CA VAL A 29 6.27 -4.64 -6.35
C VAL A 29 5.47 -3.44 -6.85
N PHE A 30 4.72 -2.76 -5.97
CA PHE A 30 3.94 -1.58 -6.37
C PHE A 30 4.84 -0.39 -6.71
N LEU A 31 5.93 -0.18 -5.98
CA LEU A 31 6.90 0.86 -6.33
C LEU A 31 7.54 0.60 -7.71
N ASP A 32 7.97 -0.64 -7.98
CA ASP A 32 8.58 -1.00 -9.27
C ASP A 32 7.61 -0.82 -10.44
N LEU A 33 6.33 -1.09 -10.22
CA LEU A 33 5.30 -1.02 -11.25
C LEU A 33 4.77 0.41 -11.49
N LEU A 34 4.66 1.24 -10.44
CA LEU A 34 3.87 2.47 -10.48
C LEU A 34 4.65 3.74 -10.15
N ALA A 35 5.76 3.67 -9.42
CA ALA A 35 6.43 4.88 -8.94
C ALA A 35 7.24 5.55 -10.05
N GLU A 36 7.06 6.85 -10.21
CA GLU A 36 7.85 7.71 -11.09
C GLU A 36 8.85 8.58 -10.30
N GLU A 37 9.84 9.15 -10.99
CA GLU A 37 10.87 9.97 -10.35
C GLU A 37 10.26 11.21 -9.69
N GLY A 38 10.57 11.43 -8.41
CA GLY A 38 10.13 12.60 -7.65
C GLY A 38 8.82 12.40 -6.86
N GLU A 39 8.18 11.24 -6.99
CA GLU A 39 6.97 10.90 -6.24
C GLU A 39 7.27 10.43 -4.81
N LEU A 40 6.29 10.60 -3.93
CA LEU A 40 6.33 10.12 -2.56
C LEU A 40 5.30 9.02 -2.36
N TRP A 41 5.73 7.90 -1.76
CA TRP A 41 4.88 6.74 -1.55
C TRP A 41 4.87 6.35 -0.07
N ASP A 42 3.68 6.32 0.54
CA ASP A 42 3.46 5.82 1.89
C ASP A 42 2.88 4.40 1.86
N LEU A 43 3.26 3.56 2.81
CA LEU A 43 2.71 2.23 3.03
C LEU A 43 1.91 2.21 4.33
N TYR A 44 0.68 1.70 4.26
CA TYR A 44 -0.19 1.46 5.40
C TYR A 44 -0.51 -0.03 5.48
N ARG A 45 -0.09 -0.69 6.56
CA ARG A 45 -0.36 -2.12 6.77
C ARG A 45 -1.72 -2.29 7.45
N VAL A 46 -2.78 -2.06 6.69
CA VAL A 46 -4.15 -2.05 7.21
C VAL A 46 -4.58 -3.41 7.80
N ALA A 47 -3.96 -4.52 7.36
CA ALA A 47 -4.13 -5.83 7.99
C ALA A 47 -3.69 -5.86 9.47
N ASP A 48 -2.73 -5.01 9.85
CA ASP A 48 -2.22 -4.84 11.22
C ASP A 48 -2.90 -3.64 11.93
N SER A 49 -4.04 -3.17 11.41
CA SER A 49 -4.73 -1.96 11.87
C SER A 49 -3.89 -0.67 11.77
N ASP A 50 -2.86 -0.65 10.93
CA ASP A 50 -2.07 0.55 10.64
C ASP A 50 -2.76 1.36 9.53
N PHE A 51 -3.54 2.36 9.94
CA PHE A 51 -4.29 3.24 9.05
C PHE A 51 -3.68 4.65 8.98
N PRO A 52 -3.85 5.34 7.84
CA PRO A 52 -3.50 6.75 7.74
C PRO A 52 -4.27 7.60 8.76
N ALA A 53 -3.59 8.60 9.33
CA ALA A 53 -4.24 9.62 10.14
C ALA A 53 -5.32 10.37 9.36
N ASP A 54 -6.32 10.91 10.06
CA ASP A 54 -7.40 11.69 9.46
C ASP A 54 -6.86 12.80 8.55
N GLY A 55 -7.41 12.88 7.33
CA GLY A 55 -7.01 13.87 6.32
C GLY A 55 -5.68 13.59 5.61
N ARG A 56 -4.91 12.56 6.02
CA ARG A 56 -3.65 12.19 5.35
C ARG A 56 -3.87 11.69 3.93
N LEU A 57 -4.89 10.87 3.72
CA LEU A 57 -5.28 10.39 2.39
C LEU A 57 -5.74 11.52 1.46
N SER A 58 -6.31 12.60 2.02
CA SER A 58 -6.75 13.77 1.24
C SER A 58 -5.57 14.57 0.66
N LEU A 59 -4.35 14.32 1.14
CA LEU A 59 -3.12 14.91 0.62
C LEU A 59 -2.46 14.02 -0.45
N CYS A 60 -3.04 12.86 -0.75
CA CYS A 60 -2.54 11.95 -1.78
C CYS A 60 -3.24 12.22 -3.11
N ASP A 61 -2.46 12.26 -4.19
CA ASP A 61 -2.93 12.33 -5.58
C ASP A 61 -3.57 11.01 -6.04
N GLY A 62 -3.25 9.89 -5.37
CA GLY A 62 -3.86 8.59 -5.63
C GLY A 62 -3.50 7.56 -4.57
N PHE A 63 -4.17 6.41 -4.62
CA PHE A 63 -3.89 5.31 -3.71
C PHE A 63 -4.17 3.96 -4.36
N VAL A 64 -3.44 2.93 -3.90
CA VAL A 64 -3.64 1.53 -4.21
C VAL A 64 -4.28 0.87 -2.99
N VAL A 65 -5.43 0.23 -3.18
CA VAL A 65 -6.04 -0.64 -2.16
C VAL A 65 -5.81 -2.07 -2.59
N THR A 66 -5.12 -2.85 -1.78
CA THR A 66 -4.95 -4.28 -2.03
C THR A 66 -6.02 -5.04 -1.28
N ASP A 67 -6.37 -6.21 -1.78
CA ASP A 67 -7.19 -7.19 -1.07
C ASP A 67 -6.31 -8.40 -0.72
N SER A 68 -6.71 -9.19 0.28
CA SER A 68 -6.12 -10.50 0.53
C SER A 68 -7.18 -11.58 0.39
N CYS A 69 -6.79 -12.74 -0.13
CA CYS A 69 -7.68 -13.90 -0.22
C CYS A 69 -8.26 -14.35 1.14
N ASN A 70 -7.74 -13.84 2.26
CA ASN A 70 -8.21 -14.15 3.59
C ASN A 70 -9.45 -13.34 4.01
N ASP A 71 -9.72 -12.19 3.39
CA ASP A 71 -10.87 -11.31 3.71
C ASP A 71 -12.04 -11.48 2.74
N ALA A 72 -11.78 -12.00 1.53
CA ALA A 72 -12.81 -12.25 0.50
C ALA A 72 -13.85 -13.34 0.85
N HIS A 73 -13.66 -14.05 1.97
CA HIS A 73 -14.58 -15.07 2.49
C HIS A 73 -14.89 -14.81 3.98
N GLY A 74 -15.41 -13.61 4.30
CA GLY A 74 -16.13 -13.43 5.56
C GLY A 74 -17.33 -14.39 5.59
N ASP A 75 -17.26 -15.46 6.38
CA ASP A 75 -18.38 -16.35 6.63
C ASP A 75 -19.47 -15.52 7.34
N ASP A 76 -20.59 -15.32 6.66
CA ASP A 76 -21.82 -14.75 7.22
C ASP A 76 -22.45 -15.85 8.09
N ASP A 77 -22.27 -15.78 9.41
CA ASP A 77 -23.04 -16.56 10.42
C ASP A 77 -23.70 -15.64 11.44
#